data_AF-A0A3D9UEI3-F1
#
_entry.id   AF-A0A3D9UEI3-F1
#
_cell.length_a   1.000
_cell.length_b   1.000
_cell.length_c   1.000
_cell.angle_alpha   90.00
_cell.angle_beta   90.00
_cell.angle_gamma   90.00
#
_symmetry.space_group_name_H-M   'P 1'
#
loop_
_entity.id
_entity.type
_entity.pdbx_description
1 polymer ?
#
loop_
_entity_poly.entity_id
_entity_poly.type
_entity_poly.pdbx_seq_one_letter_code
_entity_poly.pdbx_strand_id
1 'polypeptide(L)'
;MPNNELIMLDSLALSVVFPDKTPLERLFLGFLLANTASTLCSDYQPEQWTSRQVSELLTYMVPTRAETYSVYLPVTQLTVTLSADAFGLAVTAIVSARIAVPDTQNEEQLS
;
A
#
# COMPACT_ATOMS: atom_id res chain seq x y z
N MET A 1 0.52 22.91 -17.96
CA MET A 1 0.05 22.56 -16.61
C MET A 1 0.12 21.05 -16.51
N PRO A 2 0.85 20.45 -15.56
CA PRO A 2 0.85 19.01 -15.43
C PRO A 2 -0.54 18.59 -14.97
N ASN A 3 -1.14 17.63 -15.67
CA ASN A 3 -2.46 17.13 -15.36
C ASN A 3 -2.50 16.69 -13.90
N ASN A 4 -3.52 17.20 -13.21
CA ASN A 4 -3.87 16.90 -11.84
C ASN A 4 -4.44 15.47 -11.75
N GLU A 5 -3.75 14.48 -12.35
CA GLU A 5 -3.96 13.05 -12.12
C GLU A 5 -3.53 12.74 -10.70
N LEU A 6 -4.29 13.30 -9.74
CA LEU A 6 -4.40 12.76 -8.41
C LEU A 6 -4.65 11.27 -8.63
N ILE A 7 -3.68 10.48 -8.18
CA ILE A 7 -3.76 9.03 -8.12
C ILE A 7 -5.14 8.71 -7.57
N MET A 8 -6.05 8.28 -8.44
CA MET A 8 -7.40 7.91 -8.05
C MET A 8 -7.27 6.51 -7.45
N LEU A 9 -6.63 6.44 -6.29
CA LEU A 9 -6.73 5.31 -5.39
C LEU A 9 -8.19 5.25 -5.00
N ASP A 10 -8.90 4.30 -5.59
CA ASP A 10 -10.33 4.15 -5.40
C ASP A 10 -10.59 4.04 -3.89
N SER A 11 -11.33 5.02 -3.36
CA SER A 11 -11.75 5.06 -1.96
C SER A 11 -12.44 3.75 -1.57
N LEU A 12 -13.13 3.11 -2.52
CA LEU A 12 -13.76 1.81 -2.33
C LEU A 12 -12.71 0.70 -2.13
N ALA A 13 -11.70 0.59 -3.00
CA ALA A 13 -10.64 -0.41 -2.85
C ALA A 13 -9.90 -0.26 -1.51
N LEU A 14 -9.56 0.97 -1.12
CA LEU A 14 -8.94 1.26 0.17
C LEU A 14 -9.87 0.93 1.35
N SER A 15 -11.19 1.08 1.20
CA SER A 15 -12.14 0.70 2.25
C SER A 15 -12.26 -0.80 2.46
N VAL A 16 -12.01 -1.59 1.42
CA VAL A 16 -11.99 -3.05 1.53
C VAL A 16 -10.70 -3.52 2.23
N VAL A 17 -9.56 -2.87 1.94
CA VAL A 17 -8.27 -3.23 2.56
C VAL A 17 -8.12 -2.65 3.99
N PHE A 18 -8.66 -1.46 4.23
CA PHE A 18 -8.62 -0.77 5.53
C PHE A 18 -10.04 -0.40 5.99
N PRO A 19 -10.84 -1.40 6.40
CA PRO A 19 -12.24 -1.20 6.76
C PRO A 19 -12.40 -0.29 7.99
N ASP A 20 -11.48 -0.36 8.96
CA ASP A 20 -11.57 0.40 10.22
C ASP A 20 -11.12 1.86 10.12
N LYS A 21 -10.70 2.31 8.93
CA LYS A 21 -10.19 3.67 8.71
C LYS A 21 -11.27 4.60 8.21
N THR A 22 -11.29 5.83 8.73
CA THR A 22 -12.19 6.89 8.25
C THR A 22 -11.85 7.30 6.82
N PRO A 23 -12.77 7.95 6.08
CA PRO A 23 -12.49 8.42 4.72
C PRO A 23 -11.25 9.33 4.62
N LEU A 24 -11.01 10.19 5.62
CA LEU A 24 -9.85 11.06 5.66
C LEU A 24 -8.55 10.27 5.88
N GLU A 25 -8.55 9.30 6.80
CA GLU A 25 -7.39 8.41 6.99
C GLU A 25 -7.11 7.61 5.72
N ARG A 26 -8.14 7.10 5.04
CA ARG A 26 -7.98 6.39 3.75
C ARG A 26 -7.37 7.28 2.67
N LEU A 27 -7.73 8.57 2.63
CA LEU A 27 -7.08 9.52 1.72
C LEU A 27 -5.57 9.59 1.98
N PHE A 28 -5.16 9.72 3.25
CA PHE A 28 -3.73 9.71 3.63
C PHE A 28 -3.04 8.38 3.33
N LEU A 29 -3.72 7.25 3.57
CA LEU A 29 -3.23 5.92 3.21
C LEU A 29 -3.02 5.79 1.71
N GLY A 30 -3.88 6.41 0.90
CA GLY A 30 -3.69 6.48 -0.55
C GLY A 30 -2.36 7.16 -0.91
N PHE A 31 -2.09 8.33 -0.33
CA PHE A 31 -0.80 9.01 -0.54
C PHE A 31 0.40 8.19 -0.06
N LEU A 32 0.28 7.54 1.11
CA LEU A 32 1.34 6.70 1.67
C LEU A 32 1.62 5.49 0.78
N LEU A 33 0.58 4.87 0.23
CA LEU A 33 0.67 3.74 -0.69
C LEU A 33 1.37 4.15 -1.99
N ALA A 34 0.91 5.23 -2.63
CA ALA A 34 1.53 5.77 -3.83
C ALA A 34 3.01 6.12 -3.64
N ASN A 35 3.34 6.78 -2.53
CA ASN A 35 4.71 7.12 -2.19
C ASN A 35 5.57 5.88 -1.95
N THR A 36 5.02 4.86 -1.30
CA THR A 36 5.70 3.58 -1.06
C THR A 36 5.98 2.85 -2.38
N ALA A 37 4.99 2.78 -3.28
CA ALA A 37 5.16 2.21 -4.62
C ALA A 37 6.27 2.92 -5.42
N SER A 38 6.26 4.25 -5.43
CA SER A 38 7.29 5.06 -6.11
C SER A 38 8.67 4.93 -5.48
N THR A 39 8.76 4.64 -4.19
CA THR A 39 10.04 4.40 -3.51
C THR A 39 10.64 3.05 -3.89
N LEU A 40 9.79 2.03 -4.05
CA LEU A 40 10.23 0.68 -4.41
C LEU A 40 10.56 0.54 -5.90
N CYS A 41 9.79 1.21 -6.76
CA CYS A 41 9.89 1.11 -8.22
C CYS A 41 10.23 2.51 -8.78
N SER A 42 11.48 2.70 -9.22
CA SER A 42 12.01 4.04 -9.57
C SER A 42 11.38 4.63 -10.84
N ASP A 43 10.90 3.79 -11.75
CA ASP A 43 10.18 4.14 -12.97
C ASP A 43 8.65 4.10 -12.78
N TYR A 44 8.18 3.91 -11.54
CA TYR A 44 6.76 3.91 -11.21
C TYR A 44 6.07 5.20 -11.66
N GLN A 45 4.90 5.02 -12.26
CA GLN A 45 4.03 6.11 -12.66
C GLN A 45 2.75 6.06 -11.84
N PRO A 46 2.14 7.22 -11.52
CA PRO A 46 0.78 7.29 -11.01
C PRO A 46 -0.16 6.37 -11.81
N GLU A 47 -0.94 5.56 -11.08
CA GLU A 47 -1.86 4.59 -11.67
C GLU A 47 -3.00 4.22 -10.72
N GLN A 48 -3.97 3.48 -11.25
CA GLN A 48 -5.09 2.95 -10.48
C GLN A 48 -4.68 1.69 -9.72
N TRP A 49 -5.35 1.46 -8.60
CA TRP A 49 -5.17 0.30 -7.75
C TRP A 49 -6.51 -0.31 -7.41
N THR A 50 -6.55 -1.63 -7.33
CA THR A 50 -7.75 -2.40 -6.97
C THR A 50 -7.47 -3.24 -5.73
N SER A 51 -8.52 -3.58 -4.99
CA SER A 51 -8.37 -4.53 -3.88
C SER A 51 -8.36 -5.96 -4.42
N ARG A 52 -7.49 -6.78 -3.85
CA ARG A 52 -7.47 -8.22 -4.04
C ARG A 52 -7.66 -8.91 -2.71
N GLN A 53 -8.74 -9.68 -2.61
CA GLN A 53 -9.01 -10.55 -1.47
C GLN A 53 -8.55 -11.97 -1.81
N VAL A 54 -7.65 -12.51 -0.99
CA VAL A 54 -7.17 -13.91 -1.12
C VAL A 54 -7.82 -14.80 -0.08
N SER A 55 -8.07 -14.27 1.12
CA SER A 55 -8.77 -14.95 2.21
C SER A 55 -9.46 -13.93 3.11
N GLU A 56 -10.16 -14.39 4.15
CA GLU A 56 -10.72 -13.51 5.19
C GLU A 56 -9.66 -12.71 5.93
N LEU A 57 -8.42 -13.22 6.01
CA LEU A 57 -7.32 -12.60 6.74
C LEU A 57 -6.34 -11.82 5.85
N LEU A 58 -6.49 -11.92 4.52
CA LEU A 58 -5.57 -11.31 3.57
C LEU A 58 -6.30 -10.63 2.43
N THR A 59 -6.36 -9.31 2.53
CA THR A 59 -6.80 -8.40 1.48
C THR A 59 -5.72 -7.34 1.28
N TYR A 60 -5.34 -7.04 0.04
CA TYR A 60 -4.30 -6.07 -0.27
C TYR A 60 -4.62 -5.29 -1.55
N MET A 61 -3.84 -4.24 -1.82
CA MET A 61 -4.00 -3.41 -3.02
C MET A 61 -3.08 -3.91 -4.14
N VAL A 62 -3.57 -3.92 -5.38
CA VAL A 62 -2.83 -4.35 -6.58
C VAL A 62 -2.86 -3.24 -7.65
N PRO A 63 -1.72 -2.83 -8.19
CA PRO A 63 -1.66 -1.86 -9.29
C PRO A 63 -2.17 -2.50 -10.59
N THR A 64 -2.78 -1.72 -11.49
CA THR A 64 -3.48 -2.25 -12.67
C THR A 64 -2.79 -1.96 -14.00
N ARG A 65 -1.74 -1.14 -14.02
CA ARG A 65 -1.14 -0.63 -15.26
C ARG A 65 -0.23 -1.64 -15.94
N ALA A 66 0.52 -2.44 -15.18
CA ALA A 66 1.50 -3.37 -15.72
C ALA A 66 1.41 -4.73 -15.03
N GLU A 67 1.84 -5.79 -15.72
CA GLU A 67 1.89 -7.14 -15.16
C GLU A 67 3.08 -7.33 -14.21
N THR A 68 4.13 -6.52 -14.36
CA THR A 68 5.37 -6.62 -13.59
C THR A 68 5.96 -5.26 -13.25
N TYR A 69 6.65 -5.18 -12.11
CA TYR A 69 7.31 -3.99 -11.59
C TYR A 69 8.75 -4.31 -11.18
N SER A 70 9.68 -3.44 -11.55
CA SER A 70 11.10 -3.59 -11.19
C SER A 70 11.36 -2.90 -9.86
N VAL A 71 11.67 -3.69 -8.84
CA VAL A 71 11.96 -3.18 -7.49
C VAL A 71 13.45 -3.20 -7.22
N TYR A 72 14.00 -2.05 -6.84
CA TYR A 72 15.38 -1.96 -6.41
C TYR A 72 15.48 -2.13 -4.89
N LEU A 73 16.30 -3.08 -4.44
CA LEU A 73 16.56 -3.35 -3.03
C LEU A 73 17.95 -2.78 -2.65
N PRO A 74 18.01 -1.63 -1.96
CA PRO A 74 19.28 -0.94 -1.71
C PRO A 74 20.26 -1.75 -0.86
N VAL A 75 19.74 -2.54 0.10
CA VAL A 75 20.54 -3.32 1.05
C VAL A 75 21.35 -4.41 0.34
N THR A 76 20.80 -4.99 -0.73
CA THR A 76 21.42 -6.07 -1.51
C THR A 76 21.92 -5.61 -2.88
N GLN A 77 21.70 -4.35 -3.24
CA GLN A 77 21.95 -3.78 -4.58
C GLN A 77 21.32 -4.61 -5.71
N LEU A 78 20.19 -5.27 -5.43
CA LEU A 78 19.53 -6.18 -6.35
C LEU A 78 18.29 -5.53 -6.94
N THR A 79 18.15 -5.60 -8.26
CA THR A 79 16.87 -5.33 -8.94
C THR A 79 16.12 -6.63 -9.12
N VAL A 80 14.91 -6.70 -8.57
CA VAL A 80 14.01 -7.85 -8.67
C VAL A 80 12.77 -7.45 -9.44
N THR A 81 12.37 -8.27 -10.41
CA THR A 81 11.09 -8.12 -11.10
C THR A 81 10.01 -8.85 -10.32
N LEU A 82 9.01 -8.10 -9.84
CA LEU A 82 7.84 -8.64 -9.15
C LEU A 82 6.65 -8.63 -10.10
N SER A 83 5.74 -9.59 -9.96
CA SER A 83 4.40 -9.47 -10.56
C SER A 83 3.64 -8.31 -9.91
N ALA A 84 2.60 -7.81 -10.59
CA ALA A 84 1.70 -6.79 -10.04
C ALA A 84 1.15 -7.19 -8.66
N ASP A 85 0.78 -8.47 -8.50
CA ASP A 85 0.35 -9.04 -7.23
C ASP A 85 1.41 -8.96 -6.14
N ALA A 86 2.61 -9.47 -6.41
CA ALA A 86 3.68 -9.50 -5.43
C ALA A 86 4.13 -8.08 -5.05
N PHE A 87 4.19 -7.18 -6.02
CA PHE A 87 4.47 -5.77 -5.81
C PHE A 87 3.39 -5.11 -4.95
N GLY A 88 2.11 -5.31 -5.29
CA GLY A 88 1.00 -4.75 -4.54
C GLY A 88 0.90 -5.26 -3.11
N LEU A 89 1.14 -6.55 -2.91
CA LEU A 89 1.24 -7.15 -1.58
C LEU A 89 2.40 -6.55 -0.78
N ALA A 90 3.58 -6.41 -1.37
CA ALA A 90 4.75 -5.82 -0.70
C ALA A 90 4.50 -4.37 -0.28
N VAL A 91 3.95 -3.55 -1.20
CA VAL A 91 3.58 -2.16 -0.91
C VAL A 91 2.56 -2.10 0.23
N THR A 92 1.50 -2.91 0.16
CA THR A 92 0.45 -2.94 1.19
C THR A 92 1.03 -3.35 2.55
N ALA A 93 1.87 -4.38 2.59
CA ALA A 93 2.52 -4.84 3.81
C ALA A 93 3.40 -3.76 4.47
N ILE A 94 4.17 -3.01 3.66
CA ILE A 94 4.99 -1.89 4.16
C ILE A 94 4.11 -0.77 4.70
N VAL A 95 3.02 -0.42 4.02
CA VAL A 95 2.06 0.58 4.50
C VAL A 95 1.46 0.15 5.83
N SER A 96 0.98 -1.09 5.92
CA SER A 96 0.43 -1.67 7.15
C SER A 96 1.45 -1.66 8.29
N ALA A 97 2.71 -2.04 8.03
CA ALA A 97 3.77 -1.99 9.03
C ALA A 97 4.08 -0.57 9.53
N ARG A 98 3.96 0.46 8.67
CA ARG A 98 4.17 1.87 9.05
C ARG A 98 3.05 2.42 9.93
N ILE A 99 1.84 1.89 9.83
CA ILE A 99 0.67 2.34 10.59
C ILE A 99 0.31 1.40 11.75
N ALA A 100 0.99 0.26 11.85
CA ALA A 100 0.83 -0.66 12.96
C ALA A 100 1.28 0.04 14.24
N VAL A 101 0.33 0.25 15.15
CA VAL A 101 0.61 0.69 16.51
C VAL A 101 0.63 -0.58 17.36
N PRO A 102 1.68 -0.84 18.16
CA PRO A 102 1.64 -1.91 19.14
C PRO A 102 0.44 -1.69 20.06
N ASP A 103 -0.36 -2.73 20.31
CA ASP A 103 -1.34 -2.69 21.39
C ASP A 103 -0.56 -2.52 22.70
N THR A 104 -0.38 -1.28 23.15
CA THR A 104 -0.15 -1.03 24.57
C THR A 104 -1.46 -1.38 25.26
N GLN A 105 -1.65 -2.67 25.54
CA GLN A 105 -2.58 -3.05 26.59
C GLN A 105 -2.16 -2.24 27.81
N ASN A 106 -3.08 -1.41 28.30
CA ASN A 106 -2.92 -0.69 29.54
C ASN A 106 -2.49 -1.69 30.63
N GLU A 107 -1.20 -1.75 30.91
CA GLU A 107 -0.69 -2.36 32.12
C GLU A 107 -1.28 -1.56 33.28
N GLU A 108 -2.32 -2.15 33.85
CA GLU A 108 -2.66 -2.11 35.27
C GLU A 108 -3.06 -0.72 35.81
N GLN A 109 -4.35 -0.42 35.63
CA GLN A 109 -5.15 0.02 36.79
C GLN A 109 -5.19 -1.14 37.80
N LEU A 110 -4.14 -1.30 38.61
CA LEU A 110 -4.12 -2.14 39.80
C LEU A 110 -2.99 -1.68 40.74
N SER A 111 -3.21 -0.56 41.41
CA SER A 111 -2.64 -0.26 42.74
C SER A 111 -3.45 0.82 43.44
#